data_AF-A0A959UHK6-F1
#
_entry.id   AF-A0A959UHK6-F1
#
_cell.length_a   1.000
_cell.length_b   1.000
_cell.length_c   1.000
_cell.angle_alpha   90.00
_cell.angle_beta   90.00
_cell.angle_gamma   90.00
#
_symmetry.space_group_name_H-M   'P 1'
#
loop_
_entity.id
_entity.type
_entity.pdbx_description
1 polymer ?
#
loop_
_entity_poly.entity_id
_entity_poly.type
_entity_poly.pdbx_seq_one_letter_code
_entity_poly.pdbx_strand_id
1 'polypeptide(L)'
;MKKVYSTFVFVSMVLILMGQNWTKNLPSDKVQNGELTFAEVQKAFYDYWEPFQVKNGKYLNSNGELVKAPGWKQFKRWEWKMENMIDGDGNFPEVTVAEQMQKYLDDNPDAGKSLSGNWTNIGYNSSNGGYQGIGRINCIAFHPTDNNTYWVGTPSGGLWITTDGGSNWSVLTDSNPTLGVSAIAVTSNYATSQTIYIGTGDRDGGSAWTLGGGNSNDDAGVGVLKSTDGGVTWSSSLTFTLSSETVVYDLL
;
A
#
# COMPACT_ATOMS: atom_id res chain seq x y z
N MET A 1 -8.07 12.77 -27.88
CA MET A 1 -6.85 12.67 -27.05
C MET A 1 -6.81 11.26 -26.47
N LYS A 2 -5.98 10.39 -27.04
CA LYS A 2 -5.84 8.99 -26.60
C LYS A 2 -5.15 8.99 -25.23
N LYS A 3 -5.72 8.27 -24.27
CA LYS A 3 -5.17 8.09 -22.92
C LYS A 3 -3.77 7.48 -23.03
N VAL A 4 -2.74 8.30 -22.86
CA VAL A 4 -1.34 7.85 -22.73
C VAL A 4 -1.12 7.56 -21.25
N TYR A 5 -1.59 6.41 -20.77
CA TYR A 5 -1.29 5.93 -19.41
C TYR A 5 -0.70 4.51 -19.39
N SER A 6 -0.36 3.92 -20.54
CA SER A 6 0.05 2.51 -20.63
C SER A 6 1.57 2.23 -20.58
N THR A 7 2.45 3.18 -20.24
CA THR A 7 3.90 2.95 -20.52
C THR A 7 4.87 3.21 -19.37
N PHE A 8 4.42 3.40 -18.13
CA PHE A 8 5.36 3.66 -17.01
C PHE A 8 5.23 2.73 -15.80
N VAL A 9 4.36 1.71 -15.87
CA VAL A 9 4.06 0.80 -14.75
C VAL A 9 5.10 -0.33 -14.61
N PHE A 10 5.88 -0.59 -15.65
CA PHE A 10 6.76 -1.77 -15.70
C PHE A 10 8.23 -1.49 -15.34
N VAL A 11 8.67 -0.23 -15.29
CA VAL A 11 10.11 0.09 -15.37
C VAL A 11 10.84 0.03 -14.01
N SER A 12 10.21 0.35 -12.88
CA SER A 12 10.94 0.42 -11.60
C SER A 12 11.28 -0.97 -11.03
N MET A 13 10.39 -1.94 -11.15
CA MET A 13 10.66 -3.32 -10.75
C MET A 13 11.57 -4.04 -11.75
N VAL A 14 11.48 -3.70 -13.04
CA VAL A 14 12.38 -4.21 -14.08
C VAL A 14 13.81 -3.71 -13.91
N LEU A 15 14.05 -2.56 -13.28
CA LEU A 15 15.41 -2.10 -12.98
C LEU A 15 16.12 -2.93 -11.88
N ILE A 16 15.37 -3.57 -10.96
CA ILE A 16 15.93 -4.54 -10.00
C ILE A 16 16.03 -5.95 -10.64
N LEU A 17 15.25 -6.23 -11.69
CA LEU A 17 15.20 -7.52 -12.38
C LEU A 17 16.14 -7.63 -13.59
N MET A 18 16.49 -6.55 -14.28
CA MET A 18 17.38 -6.54 -15.45
C MET A 18 18.84 -6.91 -15.13
N GLY A 19 19.19 -7.05 -13.84
CA GLY A 19 20.47 -7.62 -13.40
C GLY A 19 20.46 -9.15 -13.26
N GLN A 20 19.32 -9.82 -13.37
CA GLN A 20 19.21 -11.26 -13.12
C GLN A 20 19.09 -12.07 -14.41
N ASN A 21 19.90 -13.12 -14.51
CA ASN A 21 20.02 -13.93 -15.72
C ASN A 21 18.70 -14.60 -16.16
N TRP A 22 17.80 -14.91 -15.22
CA TRP A 22 16.51 -15.54 -15.55
C TRP A 22 15.62 -14.67 -16.43
N THR A 23 15.77 -13.34 -16.39
CA THR A 23 14.96 -12.42 -17.20
C THR A 23 15.21 -12.57 -18.70
N LYS A 24 16.33 -13.18 -19.10
CA LYS A 24 16.63 -13.53 -20.49
C LYS A 24 15.67 -14.59 -21.06
N ASN A 25 14.95 -15.31 -20.19
CA ASN A 25 13.95 -16.29 -20.60
C ASN A 25 12.56 -15.67 -20.85
N LEU A 26 12.40 -14.35 -20.65
CA LEU A 26 11.13 -13.67 -20.91
C LEU A 26 10.91 -13.48 -22.43
N PRO A 27 9.66 -13.59 -22.93
CA PRO A 27 9.32 -13.26 -24.31
C PRO A 27 9.64 -11.78 -24.64
N SER A 28 10.63 -11.56 -25.51
CA SER A 28 11.19 -10.22 -25.76
C SER A 28 10.20 -9.26 -26.41
N ASP A 29 9.33 -9.77 -27.28
CA ASP A 29 8.26 -9.02 -27.94
C ASP A 29 7.23 -8.50 -26.92
N LYS A 30 6.79 -9.36 -26.01
CA LYS A 30 5.85 -8.97 -24.95
C LYS A 30 6.45 -8.04 -23.92
N VAL A 31 7.74 -8.20 -23.60
CA VAL A 31 8.48 -7.25 -22.74
C VAL A 31 8.47 -5.86 -23.38
N GLN A 32 8.73 -5.76 -24.69
CA GLN A 32 8.77 -4.48 -25.40
C GLN A 32 7.38 -3.82 -25.50
N ASN A 33 6.33 -4.62 -25.64
CA ASN A 33 4.96 -4.12 -25.79
C ASN A 33 4.25 -3.90 -24.43
N GLY A 34 4.80 -4.36 -23.32
CA GLY A 34 4.16 -4.29 -22.00
C GLY A 34 3.02 -5.29 -21.83
N GLU A 35 3.09 -6.44 -22.52
CA GLU A 35 2.02 -7.44 -22.62
C GLU A 35 2.34 -8.74 -21.85
N LEU A 36 3.31 -8.69 -20.94
CA LEU A 36 3.68 -9.85 -20.13
C LEU A 36 2.56 -10.23 -19.16
N THR A 37 2.26 -11.53 -19.11
CA THR A 37 1.37 -12.10 -18.10
C THR A 37 2.14 -12.55 -16.87
N PHE A 38 1.45 -12.70 -15.74
CA PHE A 38 2.05 -13.26 -14.53
C PHE A 38 2.61 -14.66 -14.74
N ALA A 39 1.87 -15.52 -15.46
CA ALA A 39 2.28 -16.89 -15.76
C ALA A 39 3.59 -16.94 -16.58
N GLU A 40 3.78 -16.04 -17.54
CA GLU A 40 5.02 -15.96 -18.33
C GLU A 40 6.21 -15.56 -17.48
N VAL A 41 6.02 -14.63 -16.54
CA VAL A 41 7.07 -14.22 -15.60
C VAL A 41 7.43 -15.37 -14.65
N GLN A 42 6.43 -16.07 -14.10
CA GLN A 42 6.63 -17.27 -13.28
C GLN A 42 7.41 -18.33 -14.04
N LYS A 43 6.97 -18.64 -15.26
CA LYS A 43 7.59 -19.67 -16.09
C LYS A 43 9.06 -19.36 -16.35
N ALA A 44 9.38 -18.14 -16.80
CA ALA A 44 10.75 -17.72 -17.08
C ALA A 44 11.68 -17.88 -15.86
N PHE A 45 11.18 -17.54 -14.68
CA PHE A 45 11.90 -17.70 -13.42
C PHE A 45 12.13 -19.17 -13.04
N TYR A 46 11.08 -20.00 -13.09
CA TYR A 46 11.17 -21.41 -12.72
C TYR A 46 12.04 -22.20 -13.70
N ASP A 47 11.90 -21.97 -15.00
CA ASP A 47 12.72 -22.60 -16.04
C ASP A 47 14.23 -22.32 -15.80
N TYR A 48 14.58 -21.09 -15.41
CA TYR A 48 15.97 -20.74 -15.12
C TYR A 48 16.52 -21.48 -13.90
N TRP A 49 15.70 -21.62 -12.85
CA TRP A 49 16.14 -22.21 -11.57
C TRP A 49 15.99 -23.72 -11.48
N GLU A 50 15.23 -24.34 -12.40
CA GLU A 50 14.98 -25.79 -12.43
C GLU A 50 16.27 -26.62 -12.35
N PRO A 51 17.34 -26.35 -13.14
CA PRO A 51 18.55 -27.18 -13.11
C PRO A 51 19.29 -27.15 -11.76
N PHE A 52 19.09 -26.08 -10.99
CA PHE A 52 19.77 -25.85 -9.72
C PHE A 52 19.04 -26.50 -8.53
N GLN A 53 17.78 -26.94 -8.70
CA GLN A 53 17.01 -27.60 -7.64
C GLN A 53 16.98 -26.78 -6.33
N VAL A 54 16.73 -25.48 -6.45
CA VAL A 54 16.79 -24.52 -5.34
C VAL A 54 15.82 -24.91 -4.21
N LYS A 55 16.31 -24.99 -2.98
CA LYS A 55 15.51 -25.20 -1.76
C LYS A 55 15.77 -24.09 -0.75
N ASN A 56 14.71 -23.45 -0.27
CA ASN A 56 14.78 -22.34 0.70
C ASN A 56 15.76 -21.20 0.29
N GLY A 57 15.86 -20.94 -1.01
CA GLY A 57 16.74 -19.92 -1.59
C GLY A 57 18.23 -20.30 -1.63
N LYS A 58 18.56 -21.60 -1.59
CA LYS A 58 19.92 -22.13 -1.72
C LYS A 58 19.96 -23.34 -2.67
N TYR A 59 21.12 -23.58 -3.28
CA TYR A 59 21.39 -24.74 -4.12
C TYR A 59 22.83 -25.22 -3.98
N LEU A 60 23.15 -26.44 -4.46
CA LEU A 60 24.51 -26.96 -4.52
C LEU A 60 25.16 -26.55 -5.85
N ASN A 61 26.31 -25.88 -5.80
CA ASN A 61 27.08 -25.57 -7.01
C ASN A 61 27.80 -26.82 -7.55
N SER A 62 28.52 -26.65 -8.67
CA SER A 62 29.31 -27.73 -9.30
C SER A 62 30.38 -28.35 -8.40
N ASN A 63 30.79 -27.64 -7.34
CA ASN A 63 31.80 -28.10 -6.38
C ASN A 63 31.15 -28.79 -5.17
N GLY A 64 29.83 -28.94 -5.14
CA GLY A 64 29.10 -29.51 -4.00
C GLY A 64 28.93 -28.54 -2.83
N GLU A 65 29.15 -27.23 -3.02
CA GLU A 65 29.01 -26.22 -1.98
C GLU A 65 27.60 -25.64 -1.96
N LEU A 66 27.03 -25.48 -0.76
CA LEU A 66 25.72 -24.87 -0.60
C LEU A 66 25.81 -23.34 -0.73
N VAL A 67 25.31 -22.80 -1.83
CA VAL A 67 25.33 -21.37 -2.15
C VAL A 67 23.93 -20.76 -2.18
N LYS A 68 23.83 -19.44 -2.00
CA LYS A 68 22.55 -18.71 -2.12
C LYS A 68 22.14 -18.62 -3.58
N ALA A 69 20.85 -18.78 -3.85
CA ALA A 69 20.24 -18.43 -5.14
C ALA A 69 19.96 -16.91 -5.15
N PRO A 70 20.72 -16.09 -5.89
CA PRO A 70 20.52 -14.65 -5.89
C PRO A 70 19.13 -14.31 -6.44
N GLY A 71 18.41 -13.40 -5.79
CA GLY A 71 17.08 -12.99 -6.24
C GLY A 71 15.92 -13.93 -5.92
N TRP A 72 16.19 -15.16 -5.48
CA TRP A 72 15.12 -16.16 -5.27
C TRP A 72 14.09 -15.69 -4.24
N LYS A 73 14.55 -15.23 -3.08
CA LYS A 73 13.64 -14.80 -2.01
C LYS A 73 12.87 -13.54 -2.38
N GLN A 74 13.49 -12.65 -3.17
CA GLN A 74 12.86 -11.44 -3.69
C GLN A 74 11.75 -11.81 -4.67
N PHE A 75 12.03 -12.71 -5.62
CA PHE A 75 11.04 -13.20 -6.56
C PHE A 75 9.88 -13.90 -5.86
N LYS A 76 10.14 -14.83 -4.92
CA LYS A 76 9.07 -15.53 -4.20
C LYS A 76 8.16 -14.58 -3.40
N ARG A 77 8.70 -13.47 -2.87
CA ARG A 77 7.89 -12.43 -2.21
C ARG A 77 7.03 -11.65 -3.20
N TRP A 78 7.62 -11.29 -4.34
CA TRP A 78 6.90 -10.63 -5.42
C TRP A 78 5.79 -11.54 -5.96
N GLU A 79 6.09 -12.80 -6.22
CA GLU A 79 5.16 -13.79 -6.74
C GLU A 79 3.97 -13.97 -5.80
N TRP A 80 4.21 -14.21 -4.50
CA TRP A 80 3.14 -14.29 -3.51
C TRP A 80 2.27 -13.03 -3.47
N LYS A 81 2.88 -11.84 -3.59
CA LYS A 81 2.14 -10.58 -3.65
C LYS A 81 1.26 -10.53 -4.91
N MET A 82 1.81 -10.88 -6.07
CA MET A 82 1.11 -10.80 -7.36
C MET A 82 0.00 -11.85 -7.50
N GLU A 83 0.16 -13.05 -6.93
CA GLU A 83 -0.90 -14.08 -6.89
C GLU A 83 -2.21 -13.55 -6.30
N ASN A 84 -2.14 -12.55 -5.42
CA ASN A 84 -3.30 -11.91 -4.79
C ASN A 84 -3.78 -10.65 -5.52
N MET A 85 -3.13 -10.24 -6.61
CA MET A 85 -3.38 -8.98 -7.32
C MET A 85 -3.69 -9.15 -8.80
N ILE A 86 -3.43 -10.32 -9.38
CA ILE A 86 -3.81 -10.65 -10.75
C ILE A 86 -5.33 -10.82 -10.87
N ASP A 87 -5.86 -10.54 -12.06
CA ASP A 87 -7.24 -10.87 -12.37
C ASP A 87 -7.44 -12.39 -12.61
N GLY A 88 -8.69 -12.80 -12.84
CA GLY A 88 -9.03 -14.21 -13.11
C GLY A 88 -8.38 -14.79 -14.37
N ASP A 89 -7.86 -13.95 -15.26
CA ASP A 89 -7.18 -14.32 -16.50
C ASP A 89 -5.64 -14.28 -16.35
N GLY A 90 -5.12 -13.91 -15.17
CA GLY A 90 -3.70 -13.85 -14.87
C GLY A 90 -2.98 -12.59 -15.37
N ASN A 91 -3.74 -11.56 -15.74
CA ASN A 91 -3.19 -10.26 -16.13
C ASN A 91 -2.89 -9.41 -14.90
N PHE A 92 -1.92 -8.51 -15.06
CA PHE A 92 -1.58 -7.55 -14.03
C PHE A 92 -2.67 -6.47 -13.90
N PRO A 93 -2.87 -5.92 -12.69
CA PRO A 93 -3.88 -4.89 -12.47
C PRO A 93 -3.55 -3.62 -13.26
N GLU A 94 -4.44 -3.20 -14.16
CA GLU A 94 -4.30 -1.99 -14.99
C GLU A 94 -4.89 -0.72 -14.34
N VAL A 95 -5.53 -0.88 -13.19
CA VAL A 95 -6.40 0.12 -12.54
C VAL A 95 -5.93 0.38 -11.11
N THR A 96 -6.16 1.60 -10.64
CA THR A 96 -5.81 2.02 -9.28
C THR A 96 -6.68 1.29 -8.25
N VAL A 97 -6.17 1.17 -7.02
CA VAL A 97 -6.95 0.62 -5.89
C VAL A 97 -8.24 1.43 -5.66
N ALA A 98 -8.18 2.76 -5.86
CA ALA A 98 -9.34 3.62 -5.76
C ALA A 98 -10.41 3.28 -6.81
N GLU A 99 -10.02 3.01 -8.06
CA GLU A 99 -10.95 2.59 -9.12
C GLU A 99 -11.55 1.21 -8.83
N GLN A 100 -10.76 0.27 -8.29
CA GLN A 100 -11.28 -1.05 -7.89
C GLN A 100 -12.23 -0.97 -6.71
N MET A 101 -11.92 -0.14 -5.71
CA MET A 101 -12.81 0.10 -4.57
C MET A 101 -14.11 0.74 -5.04
N GLN A 102 -14.04 1.72 -5.95
CA GLN A 102 -15.24 2.33 -6.51
C GLN A 102 -16.09 1.31 -7.26
N LYS A 103 -15.48 0.49 -8.13
CA LYS A 103 -16.19 -0.61 -8.82
C LYS A 103 -16.84 -1.57 -7.83
N TYR A 104 -16.12 -1.95 -6.77
CA TYR A 104 -16.66 -2.81 -5.72
C TYR A 104 -17.87 -2.18 -5.04
N LEU A 105 -17.82 -0.89 -4.68
CA LEU A 105 -18.94 -0.17 -4.07
C LEU A 105 -20.13 -0.01 -5.03
N ASP A 106 -19.88 0.20 -6.32
CA ASP A 106 -20.91 0.27 -7.35
C ASP A 106 -21.61 -1.08 -7.53
N ASP A 107 -20.84 -2.17 -7.53
CA ASP A 107 -21.33 -3.56 -7.63
C ASP A 107 -21.99 -4.03 -6.32
N ASN A 108 -21.61 -3.44 -5.18
CA ASN A 108 -22.08 -3.79 -3.84
C ASN A 108 -22.61 -2.54 -3.11
N PRO A 109 -23.76 -1.98 -3.53
CA PRO A 109 -24.27 -0.72 -3.00
C PRO A 109 -24.62 -0.78 -1.51
N ASP A 110 -24.66 -1.97 -0.90
CA ASP A 110 -24.88 -2.18 0.53
C ASP A 110 -23.59 -2.39 1.33
N ALA A 111 -22.45 -2.58 0.66
CA ALA A 111 -21.14 -2.62 1.31
C ALA A 111 -20.84 -1.22 1.88
N GLY A 112 -20.76 -1.12 3.21
CA GLY A 112 -20.53 0.15 3.92
C GLY A 112 -21.78 0.80 4.54
N LYS A 113 -22.98 0.23 4.36
CA LYS A 113 -24.21 0.77 4.98
C LYS A 113 -24.45 0.35 6.43
N SER A 114 -23.69 -0.60 6.97
CA SER A 114 -23.84 -1.02 8.36
C SER A 114 -22.71 -0.49 9.24
N LEU A 115 -22.89 0.74 9.73
CA LEU A 115 -22.20 1.23 10.93
C LEU A 115 -22.86 0.71 12.21
N SER A 116 -24.03 0.07 12.10
CA SER A 116 -24.79 -0.51 13.21
C SER A 116 -24.27 -1.91 13.58
N GLY A 117 -23.01 -1.99 13.98
CA GLY A 117 -22.45 -3.18 14.61
C GLY A 117 -22.11 -2.89 16.06
N ASN A 118 -22.35 -3.83 16.96
CA ASN A 118 -21.86 -3.75 18.35
C ASN A 118 -20.38 -4.16 18.40
N TRP A 119 -19.54 -3.53 17.58
CA TRP A 119 -18.10 -3.78 17.55
C TRP A 119 -17.45 -3.18 18.79
N THR A 120 -16.57 -3.95 19.43
CA THR A 120 -15.80 -3.50 20.59
C THR A 120 -14.33 -3.82 20.37
N ASN A 121 -13.46 -2.93 20.85
CA ASN A 121 -12.02 -3.16 20.80
C ASN A 121 -11.65 -4.23 21.84
N ILE A 122 -11.07 -5.35 21.39
CA ILE A 122 -10.55 -6.43 22.24
C ILE A 122 -9.03 -6.41 22.40
N GLY A 123 -8.37 -5.37 21.87
CA GLY A 123 -6.93 -5.19 21.89
C GLY A 123 -6.42 -4.58 23.20
N TYR A 124 -5.11 -4.42 23.28
CA TYR A 124 -4.46 -3.78 24.42
C TYR A 124 -4.74 -2.28 24.42
N ASN A 125 -5.26 -1.77 25.55
CA ASN A 125 -5.52 -0.34 25.76
C ASN A 125 -4.46 0.34 26.65
N SER A 126 -3.41 -0.40 27.02
CA SER A 126 -2.31 0.10 27.84
C SER A 126 -1.02 -0.66 27.52
N SER A 127 0.12 -0.01 27.76
CA SER A 127 1.46 -0.58 27.60
C SER A 127 2.39 0.01 28.65
N ASN A 128 3.42 -0.74 29.02
CA ASN A 128 4.53 -0.25 29.85
C ASN A 128 5.46 0.73 29.10
N GLY A 129 5.18 1.02 27.83
CA GLY A 129 5.93 1.95 26.99
C GLY A 129 7.11 1.32 26.25
N GLY A 130 7.93 2.17 25.63
CA GLY A 130 9.06 1.74 24.79
C GLY A 130 8.62 1.11 23.46
N TYR A 131 9.42 0.18 22.94
CA TYR A 131 9.11 -0.55 21.70
C TYR A 131 7.87 -1.45 21.79
N GLN A 132 7.36 -1.72 23.00
CA GLN A 132 6.14 -2.49 23.25
C GLN A 132 4.90 -1.57 23.38
N GLY A 133 4.97 -0.32 22.96
CA GLY A 133 3.87 0.66 23.02
C GLY A 133 2.55 0.17 22.40
N ILE A 134 1.46 0.91 22.61
CA ILE A 134 0.12 0.57 22.11
C ILE A 134 -0.12 0.92 20.63
N GLY A 135 0.88 1.48 19.94
CA GLY A 135 0.79 1.86 18.53
C GLY A 135 1.74 2.99 18.17
N ARG A 136 1.79 3.31 16.87
CA ARG A 136 2.53 4.46 16.32
C ARG A 136 1.56 5.50 15.77
N ILE A 137 1.89 6.76 15.97
CA ILE A 137 1.27 7.91 15.30
C ILE A 137 2.28 8.42 14.27
N ASN A 138 1.85 8.59 13.02
CA ASN A 138 2.67 9.13 11.94
C ASN A 138 2.60 10.66 11.89
N CYS A 139 1.42 11.24 12.08
CA CYS A 139 1.20 12.67 11.95
C CYS A 139 0.07 13.17 12.87
N ILE A 140 0.06 14.48 13.12
CA ILE A 140 -0.95 15.19 13.89
C ILE A 140 -1.27 16.52 13.21
N ALA A 141 -2.54 16.93 13.21
CA ALA A 141 -2.97 18.24 12.75
C ALA A 141 -4.03 18.83 13.68
N PHE A 142 -4.04 20.15 13.84
CA PHE A 142 -4.92 20.85 14.78
C PHE A 142 -6.01 21.62 14.06
N HIS A 143 -7.17 21.76 14.69
CA HIS A 143 -8.19 22.67 14.21
C HIS A 143 -7.67 24.12 14.27
N PRO A 144 -7.94 24.97 13.25
CA PRO A 144 -7.33 26.31 13.17
C PRO A 144 -7.65 27.24 14.34
N THR A 145 -8.79 27.03 15.01
CA THR A 145 -9.29 27.92 16.08
C THR A 145 -9.84 27.20 17.31
N ASP A 146 -9.81 25.87 17.37
CA ASP A 146 -10.39 25.09 18.48
C ASP A 146 -9.35 24.12 19.02
N ASN A 147 -8.84 24.41 20.22
CA ASN A 147 -7.76 23.62 20.80
C ASN A 147 -8.21 22.24 21.29
N ASN A 148 -9.53 21.98 21.38
CA ASN A 148 -10.04 20.67 21.76
C ASN A 148 -10.19 19.72 20.57
N THR A 149 -10.14 20.25 19.34
CA THR A 149 -10.32 19.48 18.11
C THR A 149 -8.99 19.30 17.39
N TYR A 150 -8.58 18.05 17.22
CA TYR A 150 -7.38 17.70 16.45
C TYR A 150 -7.46 16.27 15.90
N TRP A 151 -6.64 16.00 14.90
CA TRP A 151 -6.58 14.74 14.18
C TRP A 151 -5.22 14.08 14.34
N VAL A 152 -5.21 12.76 14.39
CA VAL A 152 -3.99 11.95 14.33
C VAL A 152 -4.08 10.91 13.23
N GLY A 153 -3.00 10.79 12.46
CA GLY A 153 -2.86 9.80 11.41
C GLY A 153 -1.94 8.69 11.86
N THR A 154 -2.33 7.45 11.58
CA THR A 154 -1.61 6.25 12.02
C THR A 154 -1.18 5.43 10.80
N PRO A 155 -0.15 4.57 10.93
CA PRO A 155 0.41 3.85 9.79
C PRO A 155 -0.50 2.80 9.18
N SER A 156 -1.37 2.15 9.97
CA SER A 156 -2.33 1.14 9.51
C SER A 156 -3.60 1.11 10.37
N GLY A 157 -3.87 2.19 11.08
CA GLY A 157 -5.03 2.30 12.00
C GLY A 157 -6.00 3.41 11.62
N GLY A 158 -5.80 4.12 10.52
CA GLY A 158 -6.69 5.19 10.06
C GLY A 158 -6.34 6.60 10.53
N LEU A 159 -7.21 7.53 10.15
CA LEU A 159 -7.31 8.89 10.68
C LEU A 159 -8.29 8.90 11.86
N TRP A 160 -7.85 9.49 12.97
CA TRP A 160 -8.67 9.66 14.16
C TRP A 160 -8.87 11.13 14.46
N ILE A 161 -10.04 11.49 14.99
CA ILE A 161 -10.38 12.82 15.48
C ILE A 161 -10.74 12.75 16.95
N THR A 162 -10.34 13.77 17.70
CA THR A 162 -10.92 14.11 18.99
C THR A 162 -11.54 15.50 18.93
N THR A 163 -12.57 15.75 19.73
CA THR A 163 -13.23 17.06 19.89
C THR A 163 -13.31 17.50 21.36
N ASP A 164 -12.67 16.74 22.26
CA ASP A 164 -12.71 16.93 23.71
C ASP A 164 -11.30 16.90 24.34
N GLY A 165 -10.30 17.35 23.57
CA GLY A 165 -8.92 17.46 24.04
C GLY A 165 -8.19 16.12 24.11
N GLY A 166 -8.71 15.05 23.50
CA GLY A 166 -8.10 13.71 23.47
C GLY A 166 -8.67 12.74 24.49
N SER A 167 -9.79 13.07 25.13
CA SER A 167 -10.46 12.16 26.08
C SER A 167 -11.19 11.05 25.35
N ASN A 168 -11.79 11.36 24.20
CA ASN A 168 -12.44 10.41 23.30
C ASN A 168 -11.96 10.60 21.86
N TRP A 169 -12.00 9.51 21.09
CA TRP A 169 -11.52 9.45 19.72
C TRP A 169 -12.52 8.73 18.80
N SER A 170 -12.67 9.23 17.58
CA SER A 170 -13.47 8.61 16.51
C SER A 170 -12.62 8.39 15.28
N VAL A 171 -12.81 7.27 14.59
CA VAL A 171 -12.12 6.95 13.33
C VAL A 171 -12.90 7.51 12.14
N LEU A 172 -12.18 8.03 11.14
CA LEU A 172 -12.76 8.72 9.97
C LEU A 172 -12.45 8.01 8.64
N THR A 173 -11.86 6.82 8.67
CA THR A 173 -11.31 6.16 7.47
C THR A 173 -11.62 4.67 7.37
N ASP A 174 -12.58 4.15 8.14
CA ASP A 174 -12.93 2.71 8.13
C ASP A 174 -13.45 2.23 6.76
N SER A 175 -13.96 3.15 5.93
CA SER A 175 -14.44 2.88 4.58
C SER A 175 -13.41 3.16 3.48
N ASN A 176 -12.20 3.62 3.84
CA ASN A 176 -11.18 3.93 2.84
C ASN A 176 -10.46 2.66 2.35
N PRO A 177 -9.94 2.67 1.11
CA PRO A 177 -9.23 1.53 0.52
C PRO A 177 -7.88 1.20 1.20
N THR A 178 -7.36 2.11 2.01
CA THR A 178 -6.14 1.95 2.82
C THR A 178 -6.35 2.65 4.14
N LEU A 179 -5.75 2.10 5.21
CA LEU A 179 -5.83 2.63 6.57
C LEU A 179 -4.65 3.55 6.90
N GLY A 180 -3.56 3.49 6.13
CA GLY A 180 -2.39 4.29 6.40
C GLY A 180 -2.62 5.78 6.15
N VAL A 181 -2.21 6.60 7.11
CA VAL A 181 -2.22 8.06 7.02
C VAL A 181 -0.86 8.60 7.42
N SER A 182 -0.15 9.21 6.47
CA SER A 182 1.20 9.75 6.63
C SER A 182 1.24 11.27 6.76
N ALA A 183 0.23 11.98 6.26
CA ALA A 183 0.14 13.43 6.30
C ALA A 183 -1.31 13.89 6.45
N ILE A 184 -1.54 15.01 7.12
CA ILE A 184 -2.85 15.64 7.29
C ILE A 184 -2.71 17.14 7.03
N ALA A 185 -3.55 17.69 6.16
CA ALA A 185 -3.69 19.13 5.99
C ALA A 185 -5.13 19.55 6.26
N VAL A 186 -5.29 20.43 7.24
CA VAL A 186 -6.57 21.04 7.61
C VAL A 186 -6.59 22.45 7.05
N THR A 187 -7.64 22.79 6.33
CA THR A 187 -7.76 24.13 5.72
C THR A 187 -7.95 25.21 6.79
N SER A 188 -7.40 26.40 6.57
CA SER A 188 -7.53 27.52 7.52
C SER A 188 -8.99 27.97 7.75
N ASN A 189 -9.86 27.74 6.76
CA ASN A 189 -11.30 27.97 6.83
C ASN A 189 -12.11 26.71 7.17
N TYR A 190 -11.50 25.71 7.82
CA TYR A 190 -12.15 24.43 8.13
C TYR A 190 -13.53 24.59 8.77
N ALA A 191 -13.71 25.54 9.70
CA ALA A 191 -14.99 25.80 10.36
C ALA A 191 -16.18 26.07 9.40
N THR A 192 -15.91 26.48 8.15
CA THR A 192 -16.94 26.66 7.12
C THR A 192 -16.82 25.67 5.97
N SER A 193 -15.61 25.28 5.60
CA SER A 193 -15.36 24.39 4.45
C SER A 193 -15.41 22.91 4.80
N GLN A 194 -15.22 22.58 6.07
CA GLN A 194 -15.02 21.22 6.60
C GLN A 194 -13.98 20.42 5.79
N THR A 195 -13.04 21.13 5.16
CA THR A 195 -12.13 20.54 4.17
C THR A 195 -10.85 20.04 4.81
N ILE A 196 -10.54 18.76 4.60
CA ILE A 196 -9.35 18.06 5.07
C ILE A 196 -8.73 17.29 3.90
N TYR A 197 -7.40 17.26 3.86
CA TYR A 197 -6.64 16.40 2.96
C TYR A 197 -5.80 15.42 3.78
N ILE A 198 -5.68 14.19 3.31
CA ILE A 198 -4.78 13.19 3.89
C ILE A 198 -3.86 12.58 2.83
N GLY A 199 -2.58 12.48 3.16
CA GLY A 199 -1.63 11.62 2.45
C GLY A 199 -1.77 10.22 2.99
N THR A 200 -2.06 9.26 2.11
CA THR A 200 -2.30 7.87 2.50
C THR A 200 -1.02 7.03 2.46
N GLY A 201 -1.05 5.93 3.21
CA GLY A 201 0.04 4.99 3.36
C GLY A 201 0.94 5.28 4.56
N ASP A 202 2.02 4.51 4.65
CA ASP A 202 2.93 4.56 5.77
C ASP A 202 4.35 5.00 5.36
N ARG A 203 4.61 6.31 5.43
CA ARG A 203 5.90 6.91 5.02
C ARG A 203 7.08 6.43 5.87
N ASP A 204 6.83 6.17 7.16
CA ASP A 204 7.85 5.82 8.16
C ASP A 204 7.88 4.30 8.40
N GLY A 205 7.04 3.55 7.69
CA GLY A 205 6.87 2.11 7.77
C GLY A 205 7.82 1.31 6.90
N GLY A 206 8.81 0.70 7.54
CA GLY A 206 9.55 -0.47 7.04
C GLY A 206 9.54 -1.61 8.06
N SER A 207 8.46 -1.76 8.82
CA SER A 207 8.32 -2.65 9.98
C SER A 207 8.54 -4.14 9.66
N ALA A 208 8.53 -4.56 8.40
CA ALA A 208 8.96 -5.89 8.00
C ALA A 208 10.49 -6.12 7.95
N TRP A 209 11.31 -5.25 8.55
CA TRP A 209 12.75 -5.54 8.77
C TRP A 209 12.97 -6.92 9.43
N THR A 210 12.09 -7.34 10.34
CA THR A 210 12.16 -8.65 11.04
C THR A 210 11.70 -9.85 10.21
N LEU A 211 11.01 -9.64 9.08
CA LEU A 211 10.63 -10.69 8.12
C LEU A 211 11.50 -10.66 6.84
N GLY A 212 12.55 -9.85 6.84
CA GLY A 212 13.45 -9.66 5.70
C GLY A 212 12.80 -8.93 4.53
N GLY A 213 11.78 -8.11 4.80
CA GLY A 213 11.16 -7.16 3.89
C GLY A 213 11.58 -5.75 4.28
N GLY A 214 12.80 -5.36 3.91
CA GLY A 214 13.30 -3.99 4.10
C GLY A 214 12.78 -3.03 3.03
N ASN A 215 11.53 -3.13 2.61
CA ASN A 215 10.91 -2.11 1.76
C ASN A 215 10.07 -1.21 2.66
N SER A 216 10.25 0.10 2.51
CA SER A 216 9.23 1.09 2.84
C SER A 216 7.91 0.66 2.19
N ASN A 217 6.77 0.92 2.82
CA ASN A 217 5.39 0.71 2.32
C ASN A 217 4.66 -0.53 2.88
N ASP A 218 4.76 -0.79 4.20
CA ASP A 218 3.91 -1.79 4.89
C ASP A 218 2.39 -1.48 4.73
N ASP A 219 2.05 -0.23 4.43
CA ASP A 219 0.72 0.17 3.96
C ASP A 219 0.90 1.06 2.72
N ALA A 220 0.56 0.51 1.54
CA ALA A 220 0.71 1.23 0.28
C ALA A 220 -0.40 2.28 0.18
N GLY A 221 0.01 3.56 0.12
CA GLY A 221 -0.91 4.66 -0.09
C GLY A 221 -1.56 4.63 -1.48
N VAL A 222 -2.77 5.16 -1.57
CA VAL A 222 -3.47 5.44 -2.84
C VAL A 222 -3.28 6.88 -3.32
N GLY A 223 -2.49 7.67 -2.58
CA GLY A 223 -2.21 9.07 -2.84
C GLY A 223 -2.89 10.01 -1.84
N VAL A 224 -3.41 11.13 -2.34
CA VAL A 224 -4.07 12.14 -1.53
C VAL A 224 -5.58 11.98 -1.63
N LEU A 225 -6.22 11.78 -0.47
CA LEU A 225 -7.66 11.84 -0.33
C LEU A 225 -8.09 13.20 0.21
N LYS A 226 -9.24 13.67 -0.23
CA LYS A 226 -9.87 14.92 0.18
C LYS A 226 -11.25 14.64 0.74
N SER A 227 -11.58 15.28 1.86
CA SER A 227 -12.93 15.38 2.40
C SER A 227 -13.39 16.85 2.38
N THR A 228 -14.69 17.07 2.20
CA THR A 228 -15.37 18.38 2.33
C THR A 228 -16.52 18.33 3.34
N ASP A 229 -16.57 17.29 4.17
CA ASP A 229 -17.62 17.04 5.16
C ASP A 229 -17.04 16.66 6.54
N GLY A 230 -15.80 17.07 6.82
CA GLY A 230 -15.14 16.85 8.11
C GLY A 230 -14.56 15.44 8.28
N GLY A 231 -14.36 14.73 7.18
CA GLY A 231 -13.80 13.37 7.15
C GLY A 231 -14.85 12.27 7.21
N VAL A 232 -16.14 12.58 7.00
CA VAL A 232 -17.20 11.56 6.93
C VAL A 232 -17.10 10.78 5.62
N THR A 233 -16.81 11.48 4.51
CA THR A 233 -16.55 10.87 3.21
C THR A 233 -15.26 11.39 2.60
N TRP A 234 -14.62 10.54 1.79
CA TRP A 234 -13.36 10.83 1.14
C TRP A 234 -13.47 10.61 -0.37
N SER A 235 -12.86 11.51 -1.13
CA SER A 235 -12.72 11.40 -2.57
C SER A 235 -11.25 11.50 -2.96
N SER A 236 -10.88 10.79 -4.02
CA SER A 236 -9.54 10.88 -4.58
C SER A 236 -9.24 12.29 -5.11
N SER A 237 -8.15 12.91 -4.65
CA SER A 237 -7.70 14.21 -5.14
C SER A 237 -6.42 14.10 -5.98
N LEU A 238 -5.50 13.21 -5.57
CA LEU A 238 -4.31 12.83 -6.33
C LEU A 238 -4.13 11.33 -6.14
N THR A 239 -4.14 10.55 -7.22
CA THR A 239 -4.00 9.10 -7.15
C THR A 239 -2.69 8.62 -7.74
N PHE A 240 -2.19 7.52 -7.18
CA PHE A 240 -1.02 6.82 -7.69
C PHE A 240 -1.41 5.38 -8.04
N THR A 241 -0.74 4.82 -9.05
CA THR A 241 -0.82 3.38 -9.30
C THR A 241 0.06 2.65 -8.29
N LEU A 242 -0.21 1.35 -8.04
CA LEU A 242 0.61 0.54 -7.13
C LEU A 242 2.10 0.48 -7.54
N SER A 243 2.40 0.74 -8.81
CA SER A 243 3.76 0.76 -9.37
C SER A 243 4.43 2.14 -9.33
N SER A 244 3.71 3.19 -8.92
CA SER A 244 4.22 4.57 -9.03
C SER A 244 5.41 4.85 -8.10
N GLU A 245 5.63 4.02 -7.07
CA GLU A 245 6.69 4.19 -6.04
C GLU A 245 6.74 5.61 -5.42
N THR A 246 5.61 6.31 -5.44
CA THR A 246 5.48 7.67 -4.93
C THR A 246 5.03 7.63 -3.48
N VAL A 247 5.70 8.42 -2.64
CA VAL A 247 5.33 8.62 -1.23
C VAL A 247 4.91 10.08 -1.03
N VAL A 248 3.74 10.28 -0.41
CA VAL A 248 3.33 11.60 0.09
C VAL A 248 3.97 11.81 1.45
N TYR A 249 5.02 12.63 1.49
CA TYR A 249 5.76 12.94 2.72
C TYR A 249 5.07 13.99 3.58
N ASP A 250 4.55 15.03 2.94
CA ASP A 250 3.85 16.14 3.57
C ASP A 250 2.85 16.74 2.57
N LEU A 251 1.89 17.51 3.09
CA LEU A 251 0.87 18.22 2.32
C LEU A 251 1.02 19.75 2.42
N LEU A 252 1.90 20.26 3.28
CA LEU A 252 2.14 21.69 3.51
C LEU A 252 3.62 22.02 3.72
#